data_AF-A0A966B5E0-F1
#
_entry.id   AF-A0A966B5E0-F1
#
_cell.length_a   1.000
_cell.length_b   1.000
_cell.length_c   1.000
_cell.angle_alpha   90.00
_cell.angle_beta   90.00
_cell.angle_gamma   90.00
#
_symmetry.space_group_name_H-M   'P 1'
#
loop_
_entity.id
_entity.type
_entity.pdbx_description
1 polymer ?
#
loop_
_entity_poly.entity_id
_entity_poly.type
_entity_poly.pdbx_seq_one_letter_code
_entity_poly.pdbx_strand_id
1 'polypeptide(L)'
;TKPKFELVEHDVIEPFRFEVDQIYNLACPASPPHYQFNPIRTIKTSIMGAMNSLGLAKKVNARVLQASTSEVYGDPEIHPQPETYKGSVNPIGIRACYDEGKRCAETLFFDYYRENKVDIRVARIFNTYGPRMLPDDGRVVSNFIVQALKEENITIYGNGEQTRSFCYVDDLVEGLIRLMNQATHTGPINIGNPGEFTILELAEQVLEKTQSKSKINFHPLPGDDPLQRQPDIALAKKALGWEPTIALDEGLKKTINYFKEELNSH
;
A
#
# COMPACT_ATOMS: atom_id res chain seq x y z
N THR A 1 20.87 -20.17 9.43
CA THR A 1 20.16 -20.59 8.21
C THR A 1 18.76 -21.04 8.58
N LYS A 2 17.71 -20.45 7.99
CA LYS A 2 16.33 -20.91 8.19
C LYS A 2 16.05 -21.98 7.12
N PRO A 3 15.88 -23.27 7.47
CA PRO A 3 15.85 -24.37 6.49
C PRO A 3 14.64 -24.38 5.53
N LYS A 4 13.73 -23.41 5.66
CA LYS A 4 12.52 -23.24 4.83
C LYS A 4 12.49 -21.88 4.13
N PHE A 5 13.63 -21.24 3.97
CA PHE A 5 13.73 -19.90 3.37
C PHE A 5 14.90 -19.85 2.39
N GLU A 6 14.62 -19.32 1.21
CA GLU A 6 15.59 -19.02 0.17
C GLU A 6 15.42 -17.55 -0.23
N LEU A 7 16.54 -16.84 -0.35
CA LEU A 7 16.59 -15.49 -0.89
C LEU A 7 17.21 -15.56 -2.29
N VAL A 8 16.50 -15.05 -3.28
CA VAL A 8 16.98 -14.97 -4.66
C VAL A 8 17.09 -13.50 -5.05
N GLU A 9 18.29 -13.09 -5.48
CA GLU A 9 18.51 -11.78 -6.08
C GLU A 9 18.01 -11.83 -7.53
N HIS A 10 16.87 -11.20 -7.81
CA HIS A 10 16.24 -11.21 -9.13
C HIS A 10 15.35 -9.97 -9.33
N ASP A 11 15.38 -9.37 -10.52
CA ASP A 11 14.45 -8.30 -10.91
C ASP A 11 13.25 -8.90 -11.65
N VAL A 12 12.03 -8.64 -11.15
CA VAL A 12 10.79 -9.22 -11.70
C VAL A 12 10.50 -8.81 -13.15
N ILE A 13 11.15 -7.77 -13.68
CA ILE A 13 11.05 -7.43 -15.11
C ILE A 13 11.63 -8.53 -16.00
N GLU A 14 12.60 -9.29 -15.48
CA GLU A 14 13.19 -10.44 -16.16
C GLU A 14 12.39 -11.71 -15.86
N PRO A 15 12.20 -12.62 -16.82
CA PRO A 15 11.51 -13.88 -16.58
C PRO A 15 12.18 -14.73 -15.49
N PHE A 16 11.38 -15.37 -14.64
CA PHE A 16 11.86 -16.27 -13.59
C PHE A 16 11.06 -17.59 -13.57
N ARG A 17 11.66 -18.63 -12.99
CA ARG A 17 11.10 -20.00 -12.99
C ARG A 17 11.31 -20.64 -11.62
N PHE A 18 10.21 -20.96 -10.95
CA PHE A 18 10.19 -21.67 -9.68
C PHE A 18 9.01 -22.63 -9.66
N GLU A 19 9.15 -23.75 -8.95
CA GLU A 19 8.02 -24.65 -8.66
C GLU A 19 7.40 -24.19 -7.33
N VAL A 20 6.23 -23.56 -7.39
CA VAL A 20 5.56 -22.93 -6.24
C VAL A 20 4.05 -23.09 -6.33
N ASP A 21 3.38 -23.15 -5.18
CA ASP A 21 1.92 -23.25 -5.11
C ASP A 21 1.23 -21.88 -5.08
N GLN A 22 1.89 -20.87 -4.51
CA GLN A 22 1.35 -19.53 -4.29
C GLN A 22 2.39 -18.45 -4.59
N ILE A 23 1.96 -17.37 -5.26
CA ILE A 23 2.77 -16.21 -5.61
C ILE A 23 2.13 -14.96 -5.02
N TYR A 24 2.86 -14.24 -4.19
CA TYR A 24 2.48 -12.92 -3.70
C TYR A 24 3.25 -11.85 -4.49
N ASN A 25 2.63 -11.27 -5.52
CA ASN A 25 3.26 -10.25 -6.37
C ASN A 25 3.18 -8.86 -5.70
N LEU A 26 4.19 -8.54 -4.88
CA LEU A 26 4.33 -7.26 -4.16
C LEU A 26 5.39 -6.32 -4.77
N ALA A 27 6.10 -6.75 -5.82
CA ALA A 27 7.22 -6.00 -6.38
C ALA A 27 6.74 -4.75 -7.14
N CYS A 28 6.90 -3.57 -6.55
CA CYS A 28 6.73 -2.26 -7.18
C CYS A 28 7.20 -1.17 -6.20
N PRO A 29 7.90 -0.11 -6.62
CA PRO A 29 8.11 1.07 -5.77
C PRO A 29 6.76 1.65 -5.33
N ALA A 30 6.61 1.94 -4.03
CA ALA A 30 5.30 2.27 -3.44
C ALA A 30 5.16 3.72 -2.95
N SER A 31 6.24 4.39 -2.55
CA SER A 31 6.16 5.77 -2.09
C SER A 31 6.24 6.77 -3.25
N PRO A 32 5.50 7.89 -3.20
CA PRO A 32 5.54 8.93 -4.22
C PRO A 32 6.92 9.40 -4.67
N PRO A 33 7.88 9.71 -3.77
CA PRO A 33 9.22 10.10 -4.22
C PRO A 33 9.93 8.95 -4.96
N HIS A 34 9.77 7.70 -4.52
CA HIS A 34 10.49 6.56 -5.09
C HIS A 34 9.95 6.13 -6.45
N TYR A 35 8.62 6.06 -6.63
CA TYR A 35 8.08 5.66 -7.93
C TYR A 35 8.21 6.76 -9.00
N GLN A 36 8.30 8.03 -8.59
CA GLN A 36 8.55 9.17 -9.50
C GLN A 36 10.02 9.35 -9.83
N PHE A 37 10.95 8.86 -9.00
CA PHE A 37 12.38 8.95 -9.26
C PHE A 37 12.78 8.31 -10.60
N ASN A 38 12.18 7.17 -10.95
CA ASN A 38 12.36 6.53 -12.25
C ASN A 38 11.02 5.99 -12.79
N PRO A 39 10.20 6.84 -13.42
CA PRO A 39 8.84 6.48 -13.82
C PRO A 39 8.83 5.37 -14.89
N ILE A 40 9.85 5.32 -15.74
CA ILE A 40 10.03 4.25 -16.75
C ILE A 40 10.25 2.91 -16.06
N ARG A 41 11.08 2.85 -15.01
CA ARG A 41 11.30 1.61 -14.25
C ARG A 41 10.06 1.21 -13.46
N THR A 42 9.34 2.17 -12.88
CA THR A 42 8.06 1.93 -12.17
C THR A 42 7.05 1.23 -13.07
N ILE A 43 6.77 1.80 -14.25
CA ILE A 43 5.75 1.22 -15.15
C ILE A 43 6.19 -0.14 -15.71
N LYS A 44 7.49 -0.30 -16.04
CA LYS A 44 8.04 -1.62 -16.45
C LYS A 44 7.86 -2.66 -15.36
N THR A 45 8.15 -2.32 -14.11
CA THR A 45 7.99 -3.23 -12.96
C THR A 45 6.54 -3.64 -12.81
N SER A 46 5.60 -2.68 -12.87
CA SER A 46 4.17 -2.95 -12.74
C SER A 46 3.63 -3.86 -13.85
N ILE A 47 4.04 -3.64 -15.10
CA ILE A 47 3.51 -4.37 -16.26
C ILE A 47 4.30 -5.67 -16.51
N MET A 48 5.62 -5.58 -16.73
CA MET A 48 6.44 -6.75 -17.05
C MET A 48 6.53 -7.70 -15.84
N GLY A 49 6.64 -7.17 -14.62
CA GLY A 49 6.63 -7.99 -13.40
C GLY A 49 5.32 -8.75 -13.21
N ALA A 50 4.17 -8.11 -13.49
CA ALA A 50 2.87 -8.79 -13.49
C ALA A 50 2.79 -9.86 -14.58
N MET A 51 3.21 -9.55 -15.81
CA MET A 51 3.24 -10.51 -16.92
C MET A 51 4.08 -11.74 -16.62
N ASN A 52 5.28 -11.56 -16.05
CA ASN A 52 6.17 -12.66 -15.69
C ASN A 52 5.60 -13.50 -14.55
N SER A 53 5.01 -12.85 -13.53
CA SER A 53 4.35 -13.55 -12.42
C SER A 53 3.15 -14.38 -12.88
N LEU A 54 2.32 -13.83 -13.77
CA LEU A 54 1.17 -14.53 -14.35
C LEU A 54 1.61 -15.67 -15.28
N GLY A 55 2.67 -15.45 -16.06
CA GLY A 55 3.29 -16.47 -16.91
C GLY A 55 3.81 -17.65 -16.09
N LEU A 56 4.45 -17.38 -14.95
CA LEU A 56 4.85 -18.42 -14.00
C LEU A 56 3.63 -19.12 -13.40
N ALA A 57 2.67 -18.37 -12.87
CA ALA A 57 1.47 -18.92 -12.23
C ALA A 57 0.72 -19.87 -13.16
N LYS A 58 0.55 -19.49 -14.43
CA LYS A 58 -0.04 -20.33 -15.46
C LYS A 58 0.76 -21.62 -15.70
N LYS A 59 2.09 -21.53 -15.74
CA LYS A 59 2.96 -22.67 -16.08
C LYS A 59 2.96 -23.74 -14.98
N VAL A 60 3.00 -23.33 -13.71
CA VAL A 60 3.10 -24.24 -12.56
C VAL A 60 1.77 -24.42 -11.82
N ASN A 61 0.68 -23.87 -12.37
CA ASN A 61 -0.66 -23.90 -11.79
C ASN A 61 -0.72 -23.30 -10.37
N ALA A 62 0.08 -22.24 -10.13
CA ALA A 62 0.08 -21.53 -8.86
C ALA A 62 -1.10 -20.55 -8.77
N ARG A 63 -1.56 -20.33 -7.54
CA ARG A 63 -2.41 -19.18 -7.22
C ARG A 63 -1.56 -17.92 -7.11
N VAL A 64 -2.01 -16.81 -7.68
CA VAL A 64 -1.25 -15.56 -7.70
C VAL A 64 -2.06 -14.38 -7.18
N LEU A 65 -1.49 -13.62 -6.25
CA LEU A 65 -2.06 -12.41 -5.69
C LEU A 65 -1.34 -11.17 -6.22
N GLN A 66 -2.11 -10.21 -6.73
CA GLN A 66 -1.65 -8.87 -7.06
C GLN A 66 -1.82 -7.93 -5.87
N ALA A 67 -0.74 -7.33 -5.40
CA ALA A 67 -0.79 -6.15 -4.55
C ALA A 67 -1.11 -4.91 -5.43
N SER A 68 -2.41 -4.67 -5.65
CA SER A 68 -2.92 -3.43 -6.22
C SER A 68 -2.93 -2.33 -5.14
N THR A 69 -3.58 -1.21 -5.43
CA THR A 69 -3.50 0.02 -4.62
C THR A 69 -4.82 0.77 -4.65
N SER A 70 -5.10 1.56 -3.62
CA SER A 70 -6.19 2.53 -3.66
C SER A 70 -5.97 3.65 -4.70
N GLU A 71 -4.75 3.86 -5.20
CA GLU A 71 -4.49 4.85 -6.27
C GLU A 71 -5.19 4.48 -7.59
N VAL A 72 -5.66 3.23 -7.78
CA VAL A 72 -6.48 2.88 -8.95
C VAL A 72 -7.81 3.64 -9.00
N TYR A 73 -8.22 4.21 -7.86
CA TYR A 73 -9.37 5.10 -7.73
C TYR A 73 -9.05 6.57 -8.06
N GLY A 74 -7.76 6.95 -8.05
CA GLY A 74 -7.30 8.31 -8.35
C GLY A 74 -7.77 9.36 -7.34
N ASP A 75 -8.35 10.44 -7.86
CA ASP A 75 -9.03 11.48 -7.09
C ASP A 75 -10.55 11.21 -7.10
N PRO A 76 -11.07 10.46 -6.10
CA PRO A 76 -12.39 9.87 -6.20
C PRO A 76 -13.50 10.92 -6.07
N GLU A 77 -14.49 10.82 -6.95
CA GLU A 77 -15.71 11.65 -6.92
C GLU A 77 -16.78 11.12 -5.94
N ILE A 78 -16.46 10.02 -5.24
CA ILE A 78 -17.36 9.35 -4.28
C ILE A 78 -16.63 8.97 -2.99
N HIS A 79 -17.39 8.93 -1.89
CA HIS A 79 -16.85 8.61 -0.57
C HIS A 79 -17.87 7.79 0.27
N PRO A 80 -17.48 6.65 0.87
CA PRO A 80 -16.21 5.94 0.73
C PRO A 80 -16.01 5.34 -0.68
N GLN A 81 -14.85 4.72 -0.94
CA GLN A 81 -14.54 4.10 -2.23
C GLN A 81 -14.83 2.58 -2.23
N PRO A 82 -15.94 2.12 -2.85
CA PRO A 82 -16.22 0.69 -3.04
C PRO A 82 -15.42 0.08 -4.19
N GLU A 83 -15.31 -1.25 -4.23
CA GLU A 83 -14.61 -1.99 -5.30
C GLU A 83 -15.26 -1.82 -6.68
N THR A 84 -16.55 -1.47 -6.72
CA THR A 84 -17.31 -1.21 -7.94
C THR A 84 -16.96 0.12 -8.61
N TYR A 85 -16.29 1.03 -7.90
CA TYR A 85 -15.87 2.31 -8.47
C TYR A 85 -14.75 2.13 -9.50
N LYS A 86 -14.87 2.84 -10.63
CA LYS A 86 -13.93 2.74 -11.76
C LYS A 86 -12.67 3.59 -11.59
N GLY A 87 -12.71 4.57 -10.68
CA GLY A 87 -11.65 5.55 -10.48
C GLY A 87 -11.73 6.76 -11.41
N SER A 88 -11.16 7.87 -10.96
CA SER A 88 -10.92 9.10 -11.72
C SER A 88 -9.42 9.38 -11.71
N VAL A 89 -8.71 8.87 -12.73
CA VAL A 89 -7.24 8.85 -12.79
C VAL A 89 -6.78 9.64 -14.01
N ASN A 90 -5.77 10.50 -13.82
CA ASN A 90 -5.13 11.23 -14.91
C ASN A 90 -4.05 10.35 -15.57
N PRO A 91 -4.22 9.89 -16.83
CA PRO A 91 -3.33 8.93 -17.46
C PRO A 91 -1.98 9.53 -17.91
N ILE A 92 -1.83 10.86 -17.86
CA ILE A 92 -0.60 11.56 -18.28
C ILE A 92 0.04 12.37 -17.15
N GLY A 93 -0.51 12.30 -15.94
CA GLY A 93 0.04 12.99 -14.76
C GLY A 93 1.37 12.39 -14.31
N ILE A 94 2.12 13.12 -13.49
CA ILE A 94 3.43 12.67 -12.97
C ILE A 94 3.35 11.36 -12.15
N ARG A 95 2.16 11.07 -11.59
CA ARG A 95 1.87 9.85 -10.82
C ARG A 95 1.39 8.68 -11.70
N ALA A 96 1.05 8.92 -12.97
CA ALA A 96 0.44 7.94 -13.85
C ALA A 96 1.31 6.68 -14.06
N CYS A 97 2.64 6.80 -13.96
CA CYS A 97 3.55 5.65 -14.05
C CYS A 97 3.24 4.56 -13.02
N TYR A 98 2.77 4.94 -11.83
CA TYR A 98 2.32 4.03 -10.77
C TYR A 98 0.84 3.70 -10.95
N ASP A 99 -0.02 4.72 -11.08
CA ASP A 99 -1.48 4.56 -11.09
C ASP A 99 -1.96 3.71 -12.27
N GLU A 100 -1.57 4.08 -13.50
CA GLU A 100 -1.91 3.31 -14.71
C GLU A 100 -1.15 1.99 -14.78
N GLY A 101 0.07 1.93 -14.23
CA GLY A 101 0.82 0.69 -14.10
C GLY A 101 0.04 -0.35 -13.28
N LYS A 102 -0.50 0.04 -12.12
CA LYS A 102 -1.31 -0.82 -11.25
C LYS A 102 -2.67 -1.15 -11.86
N ARG A 103 -3.34 -0.20 -12.53
CA ARG A 103 -4.60 -0.44 -13.26
C ARG A 103 -4.42 -1.44 -14.41
N CYS A 104 -3.36 -1.29 -15.19
CA CYS A 104 -3.01 -2.24 -16.25
C CYS A 104 -2.71 -3.64 -15.69
N ALA A 105 -2.00 -3.72 -14.55
CA ALA A 105 -1.75 -4.99 -13.88
C ALA A 105 -3.05 -5.69 -13.44
N GLU A 106 -4.05 -4.97 -12.90
CA GLU A 106 -5.37 -5.58 -12.62
C GLU A 106 -6.00 -6.16 -13.89
N THR A 107 -5.98 -5.42 -15.00
CA THR A 107 -6.50 -5.88 -16.30
C THR A 107 -5.83 -7.19 -16.74
N LEU A 108 -4.49 -7.25 -16.68
CA LEU A 108 -3.72 -8.45 -17.03
C LEU A 108 -4.12 -9.66 -16.16
N PHE A 109 -4.26 -9.47 -14.85
CA PHE A 109 -4.70 -10.54 -13.96
C PHE A 109 -6.05 -11.09 -14.40
N PHE A 110 -7.03 -10.22 -14.63
CA PHE A 110 -8.36 -10.64 -15.06
C PHE A 110 -8.40 -11.25 -16.47
N ASP A 111 -7.53 -10.83 -17.39
CA ASP A 111 -7.38 -11.46 -18.72
C ASP A 111 -6.85 -12.89 -18.59
N TYR A 112 -5.81 -13.12 -17.78
CA TYR A 112 -5.29 -14.47 -17.52
C TYR A 112 -6.33 -15.36 -16.83
N TYR A 113 -7.17 -14.81 -15.96
CA TYR A 113 -8.31 -15.55 -15.41
C TYR A 113 -9.33 -15.92 -16.49
N ARG A 114 -9.75 -14.97 -17.34
CA ARG A 114 -10.73 -15.21 -18.40
C ARG A 114 -10.25 -16.26 -19.41
N GLU A 115 -9.05 -16.06 -19.95
CA GLU A 115 -8.51 -16.81 -21.08
C GLU A 115 -7.79 -18.10 -20.66
N ASN A 116 -7.18 -18.14 -19.48
CA ASN A 116 -6.34 -19.26 -19.05
C ASN A 116 -6.73 -19.86 -17.70
N LYS A 117 -7.77 -19.35 -17.04
CA LYS A 117 -8.25 -19.83 -15.74
C LYS A 117 -7.17 -19.82 -14.65
N VAL A 118 -6.19 -18.92 -14.75
CA VAL A 118 -5.20 -18.73 -13.68
C VAL A 118 -5.93 -18.32 -12.40
N ASP A 119 -5.59 -18.97 -11.28
CA ASP A 119 -6.20 -18.71 -9.99
C ASP A 119 -5.66 -17.39 -9.40
N ILE A 120 -6.41 -16.29 -9.59
CA ILE A 120 -5.96 -14.93 -9.25
C ILE A 120 -6.60 -14.36 -7.98
N ARG A 121 -5.87 -13.47 -7.31
CA ARG A 121 -6.40 -12.60 -6.24
C ARG A 121 -5.93 -11.18 -6.48
N VAL A 122 -6.77 -10.19 -6.18
CA VAL A 122 -6.41 -8.76 -6.32
C VAL A 122 -6.74 -8.03 -5.03
N ALA A 123 -5.73 -7.51 -4.34
CA ALA A 123 -5.90 -6.69 -3.15
C ALA A 123 -5.72 -5.22 -3.51
N ARG A 124 -6.76 -4.40 -3.33
CA ARG A 124 -6.63 -2.93 -3.40
C ARG A 124 -6.23 -2.42 -2.03
N ILE A 125 -4.92 -2.22 -1.87
CA ILE A 125 -4.32 -1.88 -0.58
C ILE A 125 -4.45 -0.37 -0.34
N PHE A 126 -5.02 0.00 0.79
CA PHE A 126 -5.06 1.39 1.27
C PHE A 126 -3.83 1.69 2.15
N ASN A 127 -3.64 2.97 2.49
CA ASN A 127 -2.49 3.47 3.24
C ASN A 127 -2.16 2.57 4.44
N THR A 128 -0.97 1.97 4.39
CA THR A 128 -0.49 1.04 5.41
C THR A 128 0.81 1.57 6.02
N TYR A 129 0.95 1.38 7.33
CA TYR A 129 2.12 1.81 8.10
C TYR A 129 2.54 0.73 9.11
N GLY A 130 3.79 0.79 9.57
CA GLY A 130 4.32 -0.12 10.57
C GLY A 130 5.85 -0.14 10.61
N PRO A 131 6.45 -1.02 11.44
CA PRO A 131 7.88 -1.28 11.45
C PRO A 131 8.44 -1.66 10.08
N ARG A 132 9.75 -1.46 9.87
CA ARG A 132 10.51 -1.73 8.62
C ARG A 132 10.25 -0.77 7.46
N MET A 133 9.51 0.31 7.69
CA MET A 133 9.47 1.44 6.75
C MET A 133 10.81 2.16 6.74
N LEU A 134 11.20 2.71 5.59
CA LEU A 134 12.39 3.55 5.48
C LEU A 134 12.17 4.88 6.24
N PRO A 135 13.17 5.41 6.96
CA PRO A 135 13.05 6.72 7.62
C PRO A 135 12.75 7.87 6.64
N ASP A 136 13.22 7.76 5.40
CA ASP A 136 13.04 8.71 4.31
C ASP A 136 11.96 8.28 3.29
N ASP A 137 11.08 7.35 3.67
CA ASP A 137 10.03 6.81 2.80
C ASP A 137 9.13 7.88 2.15
N GLY A 138 8.94 9.01 2.82
CA GLY A 138 8.21 10.18 2.29
C GLY A 138 6.71 10.16 2.54
N ARG A 139 6.14 9.10 3.13
CA ARG A 139 4.73 9.08 3.57
C ARG A 139 4.54 9.78 4.92
N VAL A 140 3.31 10.23 5.17
CA VAL A 140 2.99 11.14 6.30
C VAL A 140 3.31 10.55 7.68
N VAL A 141 3.00 9.27 7.92
CA VAL A 141 3.22 8.64 9.23
C VAL A 141 4.72 8.53 9.55
N SER A 142 5.53 8.05 8.61
CA SER A 142 6.99 7.97 8.78
C SER A 142 7.61 9.36 8.93
N ASN A 143 7.21 10.32 8.08
CA ASN A 143 7.76 11.68 8.14
C ASN A 143 7.50 12.33 9.49
N PHE A 144 6.27 12.26 10.01
CA PHE A 144 5.94 12.88 11.30
C PHE A 144 6.70 12.24 12.45
N ILE A 145 6.78 10.91 12.48
CA ILE A 145 7.52 10.18 13.52
C ILE A 145 9.00 10.57 13.47
N VAL A 146 9.61 10.55 12.29
CA VAL A 146 11.04 10.85 12.13
C VAL A 146 11.33 12.33 12.45
N GLN A 147 10.49 13.26 12.01
CA GLN A 147 10.62 14.69 12.35
C GLN A 147 10.56 14.89 13.87
N ALA A 148 9.55 14.32 14.54
CA ALA A 148 9.39 14.43 15.98
C ALA A 148 10.57 13.80 16.74
N LEU A 149 11.05 12.61 16.33
CA LEU A 149 12.20 11.94 16.95
C LEU A 149 13.53 12.68 16.74
N LYS A 150 13.66 13.48 15.67
CA LYS A 150 14.81 14.33 15.40
C LYS A 150 14.69 15.75 15.97
N GLU A 151 13.60 16.06 16.69
CA GLU A 151 13.27 17.41 17.17
C GLU A 151 13.18 18.45 16.03
N GLU A 152 12.78 17.99 14.84
CA GLU A 152 12.46 18.81 13.67
C GLU A 152 10.96 19.15 13.67
N ASN A 153 10.58 20.32 13.17
CA ASN A 153 9.17 20.73 13.13
C ASN A 153 8.36 19.78 12.22
N ILE A 154 7.17 19.39 12.70
CA ILE A 154 6.22 18.61 11.90
C ILE A 154 5.67 19.49 10.79
N THR A 155 5.73 18.99 9.57
CA THR A 155 5.31 19.74 8.37
C THR A 155 3.92 19.29 7.93
N ILE A 156 2.90 20.12 8.11
CA ILE A 156 1.54 19.87 7.60
C ILE A 156 1.28 20.76 6.39
N TYR A 157 0.87 20.16 5.27
CA TYR A 157 0.36 20.92 4.13
C TYR A 157 -1.16 21.14 4.27
N GLY A 158 -1.61 22.39 4.09
CA GLY A 158 -2.98 22.81 4.36
C GLY A 158 -3.21 23.22 5.80
N ASN A 159 -4.46 23.13 6.26
CA ASN A 159 -4.84 23.39 7.65
C ASN A 159 -4.82 22.12 8.52
N GLY A 160 -4.55 20.95 7.95
CA GLY A 160 -4.49 19.67 8.66
C GLY A 160 -5.85 18.97 8.83
N GLU A 161 -6.95 19.56 8.35
CA GLU A 161 -8.30 19.00 8.46
C GLU A 161 -8.58 17.88 7.46
N GLN A 162 -7.74 17.73 6.44
CA GLN A 162 -7.87 16.63 5.49
C GLN A 162 -7.73 15.28 6.20
N THR A 163 -8.59 14.33 5.86
CA THR A 163 -8.65 13.03 6.52
C THR A 163 -7.90 11.96 5.74
N ARG A 164 -7.35 10.99 6.47
CA ARG A 164 -6.74 9.78 5.92
C ARG A 164 -7.14 8.56 6.75
N SER A 165 -7.27 7.44 6.07
CA SER A 165 -7.32 6.11 6.68
C SER A 165 -5.91 5.54 6.82
N PHE A 166 -5.64 4.82 7.92
CA PHE A 166 -4.36 4.16 8.15
C PHE A 166 -4.56 2.72 8.66
N CYS A 167 -4.09 1.75 7.89
CA CYS A 167 -4.10 0.34 8.25
C CYS A 167 -2.74 -0.06 8.85
N TYR A 168 -2.74 -0.75 9.98
CA TYR A 168 -1.51 -1.28 10.54
C TYR A 168 -1.05 -2.52 9.75
N VAL A 169 0.27 -2.67 9.57
CA VAL A 169 0.84 -3.71 8.69
C VAL A 169 0.41 -5.14 9.05
N ASP A 170 0.23 -5.46 10.33
CA ASP A 170 -0.21 -6.82 10.73
C ASP A 170 -1.63 -7.12 10.24
N ASP A 171 -2.55 -6.15 10.32
CA ASP A 171 -3.91 -6.30 9.79
C ASP A 171 -3.89 -6.46 8.26
N LEU A 172 -3.04 -5.69 7.55
CA LEU A 172 -2.85 -5.86 6.11
C LEU A 172 -2.38 -7.28 5.78
N VAL A 173 -1.32 -7.75 6.43
CA VAL A 173 -0.72 -9.07 6.17
C VAL A 173 -1.74 -10.18 6.42
N GLU A 174 -2.49 -10.11 7.52
CA GLU A 174 -3.59 -11.06 7.81
C GLU A 174 -4.67 -11.03 6.71
N GLY A 175 -5.04 -9.83 6.24
CA GLY A 175 -5.99 -9.66 5.12
C GLY A 175 -5.50 -10.28 3.81
N LEU A 176 -4.22 -10.09 3.47
CA LEU A 176 -3.60 -10.68 2.28
C LEU A 176 -3.53 -12.22 2.37
N ILE A 177 -3.24 -12.77 3.55
CA ILE A 177 -3.21 -14.22 3.78
C ILE A 177 -4.62 -14.82 3.61
N ARG A 178 -5.65 -14.20 4.17
CA ARG A 178 -7.03 -14.65 3.98
C ARG A 178 -7.48 -14.55 2.54
N LEU A 179 -7.17 -13.45 1.87
CA LEU A 179 -7.48 -13.27 0.45
C LEU A 179 -6.78 -14.33 -0.44
N MET A 180 -5.53 -14.66 -0.15
CA MET A 180 -4.83 -15.74 -0.86
C MET A 180 -5.55 -17.08 -0.69
N ASN A 181 -6.01 -17.39 0.53
CA ASN A 181 -6.48 -18.73 0.87
C ASN A 181 -7.99 -18.95 0.70
N GLN A 182 -8.79 -17.90 0.50
CA GLN A 182 -10.21 -18.05 0.15
C GLN A 182 -10.40 -18.65 -1.26
N ALA A 183 -11.55 -19.27 -1.51
CA ALA A 183 -11.82 -20.04 -2.73
C ALA A 183 -12.96 -19.50 -3.61
N THR A 184 -13.75 -18.53 -3.12
CA THR A 184 -15.06 -18.19 -3.68
C THR A 184 -15.12 -16.86 -4.43
N HIS A 185 -14.18 -15.95 -4.19
CA HIS A 185 -14.20 -14.59 -4.73
C HIS A 185 -13.04 -14.35 -5.69
N THR A 186 -13.32 -13.92 -6.92
CA THR A 186 -12.29 -13.61 -7.92
C THR A 186 -12.08 -12.10 -8.12
N GLY A 187 -13.02 -11.27 -7.68
CA GLY A 187 -12.96 -9.81 -7.83
C GLY A 187 -11.87 -9.16 -6.96
N PRO A 188 -11.61 -7.86 -7.16
CA PRO A 188 -10.75 -7.10 -6.26
C PRO A 188 -11.43 -6.97 -4.89
N ILE A 189 -10.62 -6.94 -3.83
CA ILE A 189 -11.08 -6.64 -2.47
C ILE A 189 -10.26 -5.49 -1.89
N ASN A 190 -10.93 -4.50 -1.32
CA ASN A 190 -10.30 -3.44 -0.55
C ASN A 190 -9.76 -3.99 0.76
N ILE A 191 -8.47 -3.75 1.02
CA ILE A 191 -7.82 -4.09 2.29
C ILE A 191 -7.27 -2.80 2.89
N GLY A 192 -7.87 -2.36 3.98
CA GLY A 192 -7.56 -1.09 4.63
C GLY A 192 -8.37 -0.89 5.91
N ASN A 193 -8.17 0.27 6.54
CA ASN A 193 -8.91 0.64 7.74
C ASN A 193 -9.90 1.78 7.44
N PRO A 194 -11.22 1.61 7.65
CA PRO A 194 -12.18 2.68 7.40
C PRO A 194 -12.12 3.81 8.45
N GLY A 195 -11.39 3.63 9.56
CA GLY A 195 -11.16 4.68 10.55
C GLY A 195 -10.37 5.84 9.95
N GLU A 196 -11.02 6.99 9.82
CA GLU A 196 -10.42 8.23 9.34
C GLU A 196 -9.90 9.07 10.52
N PHE A 197 -8.76 9.71 10.27
CA PHE A 197 -8.14 10.67 11.18
C PHE A 197 -7.70 11.89 10.37
N THR A 198 -7.80 13.07 10.95
CA THR A 198 -7.22 14.27 10.37
C THR A 198 -5.70 14.20 10.43
N ILE A 199 -5.02 14.89 9.51
CA ILE A 199 -3.56 14.99 9.54
C ILE A 199 -3.09 15.70 10.81
N LEU A 200 -3.87 16.65 11.34
CA LEU A 200 -3.59 17.30 12.60
C LEU A 200 -3.65 16.33 13.79
N GLU A 201 -4.71 15.52 13.91
CA GLU A 201 -4.83 14.50 14.97
C GLU A 201 -3.67 13.50 14.93
N LEU A 202 -3.21 13.10 13.73
CA LEU A 202 -2.04 12.25 13.58
C LEU A 202 -0.78 12.94 14.12
N ALA A 203 -0.55 14.19 13.75
CA ALA A 203 0.62 14.96 14.21
C ALA A 203 0.64 15.11 15.74
N GLU A 204 -0.51 15.46 16.34
CA GLU A 204 -0.65 15.61 17.78
C GLU A 204 -0.37 14.29 18.53
N GLN A 205 -0.94 13.18 18.06
CA GLN A 205 -0.67 11.85 18.64
C GLN A 205 0.81 11.45 18.54
N VAL A 206 1.48 11.80 17.43
CA VAL A 206 2.92 11.54 17.27
C VAL A 206 3.73 12.37 18.27
N LEU A 207 3.46 13.67 18.41
CA LEU A 207 4.16 14.53 19.38
C LEU A 207 3.98 14.03 20.82
N GLU A 208 2.75 13.67 21.19
CA GLU A 208 2.45 13.13 22.52
C GLU A 208 3.26 11.85 22.81
N LYS A 209 3.27 10.90 21.88
CA LYS A 209 3.92 9.58 22.06
C LYS A 209 5.44 9.64 21.97
N THR A 210 5.97 10.56 21.20
CA THR A 210 7.42 10.80 21.11
C THR A 210 7.93 11.66 22.25
N GLN A 211 7.05 12.38 22.96
CA GLN A 211 7.39 13.42 23.94
C GLN A 211 8.28 14.52 23.34
N SER A 212 8.17 14.73 22.03
CA SER A 212 8.95 15.70 21.27
C SER A 212 8.50 17.14 21.59
N LYS A 213 9.43 18.10 21.51
CA LYS A 213 9.13 19.53 21.62
C LYS A 213 8.96 20.21 20.26
N SER A 214 9.02 19.44 19.18
CA SER A 214 8.76 19.90 17.82
C SER A 214 7.43 20.65 17.72
N LYS A 215 7.42 21.71 16.92
CA LYS A 215 6.21 22.47 16.62
C LYS A 215 5.58 21.96 15.33
N ILE A 216 4.29 22.21 15.16
CA ILE A 216 3.58 21.99 13.90
C ILE A 216 3.70 23.26 13.06
N ASN A 217 4.22 23.11 11.84
CA ASN A 217 4.32 24.17 10.84
C ASN A 217 3.40 23.86 9.66
N PHE A 218 2.57 24.84 9.30
CA PHE A 218 1.64 24.74 8.19
C PHE A 218 2.25 25.34 6.91
N HIS A 219 2.09 24.62 5.80
CA HIS A 219 2.52 25.02 4.46
C HIS A 219 1.35 24.97 3.47
N PRO A 220 1.39 25.68 2.33
CA PRO A 220 0.34 25.60 1.32
C PRO A 220 0.14 24.18 0.78
N LEU A 221 -1.11 23.79 0.46
CA LEU A 221 -1.43 22.50 -0.16
C LEU A 221 -0.76 22.34 -1.54
N PRO A 222 -0.09 21.21 -1.82
CA PRO A 222 0.27 20.83 -3.18
C PRO A 222 -0.99 20.66 -4.04
N GLY A 223 -0.92 21.01 -5.33
CA GLY A 223 -2.09 21.09 -6.21
C GLY A 223 -2.77 19.77 -6.59
N ASP A 224 -2.16 18.61 -6.30
CA ASP A 224 -2.58 17.30 -6.84
C ASP A 224 -2.73 16.19 -5.78
N ASP A 225 -2.76 16.53 -4.49
CA ASP A 225 -2.88 15.51 -3.43
C ASP A 225 -4.37 15.20 -3.16
N PRO A 226 -4.81 13.92 -3.27
CA PRO A 226 -6.22 13.56 -3.11
C PRO A 226 -6.74 14.01 -1.74
N LEU A 227 -7.88 14.71 -1.71
CA LEU A 227 -8.34 15.34 -0.47
C LEU A 227 -8.89 14.33 0.55
N GLN A 228 -9.50 13.24 0.09
CA GLN A 228 -10.15 12.26 0.96
C GLN A 228 -10.01 10.83 0.41
N ARG A 229 -9.72 9.86 1.28
CA ARG A 229 -9.63 8.45 0.91
C ARG A 229 -9.99 7.53 2.07
N GLN A 230 -11.08 6.79 1.91
CA GLN A 230 -11.62 5.85 2.89
C GLN A 230 -12.08 4.57 2.18
N PRO A 231 -11.54 3.39 2.56
CA PRO A 231 -11.98 2.13 1.99
C PRO A 231 -13.38 1.78 2.47
N ASP A 232 -14.28 1.40 1.55
CA ASP A 232 -15.39 0.52 1.93
C ASP A 232 -14.83 -0.90 2.03
N ILE A 233 -14.96 -1.51 3.22
CA ILE A 233 -14.46 -2.86 3.52
C ILE A 233 -15.58 -3.89 3.72
N ALA A 234 -16.82 -3.57 3.34
CA ALA A 234 -17.96 -4.48 3.49
C ALA A 234 -17.71 -5.83 2.78
N LEU A 235 -17.06 -5.79 1.61
CA LEU A 235 -16.71 -7.00 0.88
C LEU A 235 -15.64 -7.83 1.59
N ALA A 236 -14.63 -7.20 2.19
CA ALA A 236 -13.59 -7.90 2.95
C ALA A 236 -14.21 -8.60 4.19
N LYS A 237 -15.11 -7.92 4.91
CA LYS A 237 -15.85 -8.51 6.03
C LYS A 237 -16.66 -9.73 5.60
N LYS A 238 -17.39 -9.62 4.49
CA LYS A 238 -18.27 -10.68 3.98
C LYS A 238 -17.50 -11.87 3.39
N ALA A 239 -16.50 -11.61 2.56
CA ALA A 239 -15.80 -12.64 1.78
C ALA A 239 -14.64 -13.28 2.55
N LEU A 240 -14.01 -12.54 3.48
CA LEU A 240 -12.81 -12.99 4.19
C LEU A 240 -13.04 -13.15 5.71
N GLY A 241 -14.18 -12.69 6.23
CA GLY A 241 -14.36 -12.56 7.68
C GLY A 241 -13.29 -11.68 8.31
N TRP A 242 -12.82 -10.67 7.56
CA TRP A 242 -11.68 -9.82 7.93
C TRP A 242 -12.13 -8.38 8.16
N GLU A 243 -11.60 -7.79 9.22
CA GLU A 243 -11.63 -6.36 9.51
C GLU A 243 -10.36 -6.00 10.29
N PRO A 244 -9.86 -4.75 10.20
CA PRO A 244 -8.70 -4.32 10.98
C PRO A 244 -9.02 -4.32 12.47
N THR A 245 -8.06 -4.78 13.27
CA THR A 245 -8.22 -4.93 14.72
C THR A 245 -7.31 -4.01 15.53
N ILE A 246 -6.25 -3.46 14.90
CA ILE A 246 -5.25 -2.65 15.58
C ILE A 246 -5.59 -1.17 15.42
N ALA A 247 -5.87 -0.51 16.55
CA ALA A 247 -6.13 0.92 16.60
C ALA A 247 -4.88 1.74 16.23
N LEU A 248 -5.07 2.95 15.71
CA LEU A 248 -3.98 3.87 15.36
C LEU A 248 -3.03 4.11 16.54
N ASP A 249 -3.56 4.31 17.75
CA ASP A 249 -2.77 4.51 18.97
C ASP A 249 -1.77 3.37 19.22
N GLU A 250 -2.22 2.12 19.10
CA GLU A 250 -1.38 0.93 19.32
C GLU A 250 -0.34 0.78 18.21
N GLY A 251 -0.76 0.92 16.94
CA GLY A 251 0.14 0.81 15.81
C GLY A 251 1.21 1.90 15.79
N LEU A 252 0.87 3.14 16.19
CA LEU A 252 1.83 4.24 16.33
C LEU A 252 2.88 3.93 17.38
N LYS A 253 2.49 3.40 18.56
CA LYS A 253 3.46 3.02 19.61
C LYS A 253 4.50 2.03 19.08
N LYS A 254 4.07 0.97 18.38
CA LYS A 254 4.98 -0.03 17.79
C LYS A 254 5.88 0.58 16.72
N THR A 255 5.32 1.44 15.87
CA THR A 255 6.05 2.08 14.76
C THR A 255 7.07 3.10 15.26
N ILE A 256 6.73 3.91 16.27
CA ILE A 256 7.64 4.86 16.92
C ILE A 256 8.81 4.13 17.57
N ASN A 257 8.55 3.02 18.28
CA ASN A 257 9.62 2.24 18.91
C ASN A 257 10.61 1.70 17.87
N TYR A 258 10.12 1.19 16.74
CA TYR A 258 10.96 0.77 15.63
C TYR A 258 11.87 1.92 15.13
N PHE A 259 11.30 3.10 14.85
CA PHE A 259 12.10 4.23 14.37
C PHE A 259 13.10 4.77 15.41
N LYS A 260 12.77 4.71 16.71
CA LYS A 260 13.72 5.03 17.78
C LYS A 260 14.94 4.12 17.74
N GLU A 261 14.74 2.81 17.55
CA GLU A 261 15.84 1.84 17.46
C GLU A 261 16.66 2.04 16.18
N GLU A 262 15.99 2.22 15.04
CA GLU A 262 16.62 2.40 13.73
C GLU A 262 17.48 3.66 13.69
N LEU A 263 16.98 4.79 14.19
CA LEU A 263 17.69 6.07 14.18
C LEU A 263 18.86 6.11 15.17
N ASN A 264 18.87 5.26 16.21
CA ASN A 264 19.99 5.15 17.15
C ASN A 264 21.07 4.16 16.68
N SER A 265 20.77 3.34 15.67
CA SER A 265 21.69 2.33 15.12
C SER A 265 22.63 2.89 14.05
N HIS A 266 22.52 4.19 13.75
CA HIS A 266 23.33 4.96 12.81
C HIS A 266 23.91 6.21 13.48
#